data_AF-A0A420YE95-F1
#
_entry.id   AF-A0A420YE95-F1
#
_cell.length_a   1.000
_cell.length_b   1.000
_cell.length_c   1.000
_cell.angle_alpha   90.00
_cell.angle_beta   90.00
_cell.angle_gamma   90.00
#
_symmetry.space_group_name_H-M   'P 1'
#
loop_
_entity.id
_entity.type
_entity.pdbx_description
1 polymer ?
#
loop_
_entity_poly.entity_id
_entity_poly.type
_entity_poly.pdbx_seq_one_letter_code
_entity_poly.pdbx_strand_id
1 'polypeptide(L)'
;MPYVFHGHSKTGDVKGPLIYGGYGTRADFQRLHDMGVDTKGAIALVRSRGPDDNAGLKVKAAEMAGFAGCLIYSEPAHGASGNGGEDTTQPAFRHQDSVVRQSVSLTNWVVGDPLTPGWESTKKLPRVHRNEATALPKIPSLPLSWFDARHFLLLIEGMGEKVKIQDGIGEKVDLEGPPVAPDAEAWWTGNSSSPIIHLINRQDEEDKMAIYNVYGRIEGAEQSSKSIIIGNHRDAFTLGATDPGSGTAVFLEMARIFGDLLRRGWRPLRTIQFMSWDAEEYNLAGSTEFVEKNLDNLRDDAMAYINLDAAVTGNKFRAMGSPVFRKILAGVMSRVNDPNLNATVQEIWAQQGGDVENLDWESDYLAFQDIAGTSSLDIAFVGEDTPTFSAYDDFAWMEVIGDPGFVYHTLLGQVLGLLILELADRPVMPFDMDAYGRSINGWIEDLMKWSENKGLPKDGNSPVSLDVLKDAGAGLSKAVEHFEKWEQEWQSTIVAASGWESNGLGSARDSYNNRMAHFETKLLDLEQGGGIPNRTQFKHVVFGPPLWPEDRCPNFPAICDTILARDWALANKTVDKVARILNDAARSLNEWKA
;
A
#
# COMPACT_ATOMS: atom_id res chain seq x y z
N MET A 1 -24.89 -1.88 -13.33
CA MET A 1 -23.45 -2.18 -13.16
C MET A 1 -22.70 -1.40 -14.23
N PRO A 2 -21.61 -0.69 -13.88
CA PRO A 2 -20.77 -0.04 -14.88
C PRO A 2 -20.15 -1.09 -15.81
N TYR A 3 -19.72 -0.66 -17.01
CA TYR A 3 -18.99 -1.51 -17.94
C TYR A 3 -17.71 -2.09 -17.30
N VAL A 4 -17.14 -3.10 -17.94
CA VAL A 4 -15.84 -3.69 -17.55
C VAL A 4 -14.74 -2.88 -18.24
N PHE A 5 -13.86 -2.26 -17.46
CA PHE A 5 -12.77 -1.42 -17.96
C PHE A 5 -11.61 -1.37 -16.98
N HIS A 6 -10.44 -0.96 -17.47
CA HIS A 6 -9.35 -0.48 -16.63
C HIS A 6 -9.41 1.05 -16.55
N GLY A 7 -9.43 1.61 -15.33
CA GLY A 7 -9.35 3.06 -15.13
C GLY A 7 -8.04 3.62 -15.69
N HIS A 8 -8.09 4.80 -16.30
CA HIS A 8 -6.92 5.47 -16.90
C HIS A 8 -6.21 4.71 -18.05
N SER A 9 -6.82 3.66 -18.59
CA SER A 9 -6.29 2.98 -19.78
C SER A 9 -6.27 3.89 -21.01
N LYS A 10 -5.38 3.65 -21.96
CA LYS A 10 -5.32 4.47 -23.17
C LYS A 10 -6.45 4.10 -24.14
N THR A 11 -7.15 5.10 -24.69
CA THR A 11 -8.03 4.89 -25.87
C THR A 11 -7.20 4.44 -27.08
N GLY A 12 -7.62 3.36 -27.72
CA GLY A 12 -6.91 2.78 -28.85
C GLY A 12 -7.72 1.75 -29.64
N ASP A 13 -7.37 1.62 -30.91
CA ASP A 13 -7.88 0.60 -31.84
C ASP A 13 -6.64 -0.08 -32.44
N VAL A 14 -6.33 -1.28 -31.95
CA VAL A 14 -5.10 -2.00 -32.30
C VAL A 14 -5.39 -3.42 -32.72
N LYS A 15 -4.57 -3.95 -33.63
CA LYS A 15 -4.64 -5.32 -34.12
C LYS A 15 -3.26 -5.94 -34.09
N GLY A 16 -3.17 -7.16 -33.58
CA GLY A 16 -1.90 -7.89 -33.51
C GLY A 16 -2.10 -9.37 -33.20
N PRO A 17 -1.08 -10.21 -33.46
CA PRO A 17 -1.10 -11.61 -33.04
C PRO A 17 -1.22 -11.69 -31.51
N LEU A 18 -1.97 -12.69 -31.03
CA LEU A 18 -2.07 -12.98 -29.60
C LEU A 18 -0.80 -13.66 -29.08
N ILE A 19 -0.28 -13.18 -27.94
CA ILE A 19 0.83 -13.80 -27.23
C ILE A 19 0.48 -13.89 -25.74
N TYR A 20 0.64 -15.08 -25.17
CA TYR A 20 0.48 -15.31 -23.75
C TYR A 20 1.72 -14.86 -22.99
N GLY A 21 1.52 -13.98 -22.01
CA GLY A 21 2.58 -13.31 -21.26
C GLY A 21 2.71 -13.73 -19.80
N GLY A 22 2.14 -14.88 -19.40
CA GLY A 22 2.21 -15.35 -18.02
C GLY A 22 1.54 -14.38 -17.04
N TYR A 23 2.27 -13.99 -16.00
CA TYR A 23 1.82 -13.03 -15.00
C TYR A 23 2.00 -11.57 -15.44
N GLY A 24 2.57 -11.33 -16.64
CA GLY A 24 2.82 -9.99 -17.16
C GLY A 24 3.96 -9.25 -16.45
N THR A 25 4.87 -9.99 -15.81
CA THR A 25 6.07 -9.42 -15.17
C THR A 25 7.14 -9.07 -16.19
N ARG A 26 8.13 -8.25 -15.84
CA ARG A 26 9.25 -7.99 -16.77
C ARG A 26 10.06 -9.26 -17.01
N ALA A 27 10.17 -10.12 -15.99
CA ALA A 27 10.79 -11.42 -16.13
C ALA A 27 10.07 -12.31 -17.15
N ASP A 28 8.73 -12.34 -17.15
CA ASP A 28 7.96 -13.12 -18.13
C ASP A 28 8.20 -12.63 -19.56
N PHE A 29 8.19 -11.31 -19.77
CA PHE A 29 8.45 -10.74 -21.10
C PHE A 29 9.91 -10.89 -21.55
N GLN A 30 10.87 -10.83 -20.63
CA GLN A 30 12.26 -11.15 -20.93
C GLN A 30 12.40 -12.61 -21.38
N ARG A 31 11.69 -13.55 -20.74
CA ARG A 31 11.70 -14.96 -21.16
C ARG A 31 11.10 -15.15 -22.55
N LEU A 32 9.98 -14.50 -22.87
CA LEU A 32 9.44 -14.52 -24.24
C LEU A 32 10.49 -14.05 -25.27
N HIS A 33 11.23 -12.99 -24.95
CA HIS A 33 12.33 -12.51 -25.79
C HIS A 33 13.45 -13.57 -25.93
N ASP A 34 13.87 -14.18 -24.82
CA ASP A 34 14.91 -15.21 -24.81
C ASP A 34 14.49 -16.48 -25.60
N MET A 35 13.19 -16.75 -25.65
CA MET A 35 12.58 -17.82 -26.45
C MET A 35 12.41 -17.44 -27.93
N GLY A 36 12.77 -16.22 -28.34
CA GLY A 36 12.65 -15.74 -29.72
C GLY A 36 11.23 -15.38 -30.15
N VAL A 37 10.31 -15.18 -29.20
CA VAL A 37 8.93 -14.74 -29.48
C VAL A 37 8.94 -13.23 -29.77
N ASP A 38 8.52 -12.83 -30.97
CA ASP A 38 8.40 -11.41 -31.35
C ASP A 38 7.12 -10.80 -30.80
N THR A 39 7.27 -9.92 -29.81
CA THR A 39 6.18 -9.20 -29.14
C THR A 39 5.79 -7.89 -29.83
N LYS A 40 6.58 -7.42 -30.81
CA LYS A 40 6.40 -6.09 -31.40
C LYS A 40 5.07 -5.98 -32.14
N GLY A 41 4.19 -5.13 -31.64
CA GLY A 41 2.86 -4.91 -32.24
C GLY A 41 1.85 -6.02 -31.93
N ALA A 42 2.21 -7.00 -31.11
CA ALA A 42 1.32 -8.08 -30.66
C ALA A 42 0.33 -7.59 -29.58
N ILE A 43 -0.63 -8.44 -29.22
CA ILE A 43 -1.52 -8.24 -28.08
C ILE A 43 -1.13 -9.22 -26.98
N ALA A 44 -0.78 -8.69 -25.80
CA ALA A 44 -0.46 -9.50 -24.63
C ALA A 44 -1.75 -10.03 -23.98
N LEU A 45 -1.75 -11.29 -23.57
CA LEU A 45 -2.74 -11.87 -22.66
C LEU A 45 -2.03 -12.30 -21.38
N VAL A 46 -2.37 -11.68 -20.26
CA VAL A 46 -1.70 -11.89 -18.97
C VAL A 46 -2.69 -12.15 -17.84
N ARG A 47 -2.21 -12.83 -16.81
CA ARG A 47 -2.97 -13.14 -15.59
C ARG A 47 -3.05 -11.92 -14.68
N SER A 48 -4.24 -11.65 -14.16
CA SER A 48 -4.45 -10.60 -13.14
C SER A 48 -3.70 -10.93 -11.85
N ARG A 49 -3.89 -12.14 -11.31
CA ARG A 49 -3.19 -12.62 -10.12
C ARG A 49 -1.80 -13.12 -10.43
N GLY A 50 -0.85 -12.93 -9.52
CA GLY A 50 0.51 -13.47 -9.63
C GLY A 50 1.43 -13.01 -8.50
N PRO A 51 2.75 -12.93 -8.74
CA PRO A 51 3.69 -12.34 -7.80
C PRO A 51 3.41 -10.85 -7.50
N ASP A 52 2.69 -10.19 -8.40
CA ASP A 52 2.25 -8.80 -8.33
C ASP A 52 0.89 -8.71 -9.04
N ASP A 53 -0.10 -8.15 -8.34
CA ASP A 53 -1.50 -8.06 -8.79
C ASP A 53 -1.82 -6.68 -9.41
N ASN A 54 -0.83 -5.78 -9.52
CA ASN A 54 -1.01 -4.44 -10.07
C ASN A 54 -1.16 -4.45 -11.60
N ALA A 55 -2.37 -4.17 -12.09
CA ALA A 55 -2.66 -4.09 -13.53
C ALA A 55 -1.84 -3.02 -14.25
N GLY A 56 -1.60 -1.86 -13.63
CA GLY A 56 -0.82 -0.77 -14.22
C GLY A 56 0.59 -1.20 -14.57
N LEU A 57 1.28 -1.89 -13.66
CA LEU A 57 2.64 -2.39 -13.86
C LEU A 57 2.70 -3.48 -14.94
N LYS A 58 1.70 -4.37 -15.02
CA LYS A 58 1.60 -5.37 -16.09
C LYS A 58 1.45 -4.71 -17.47
N VAL A 59 0.57 -3.71 -17.57
CA VAL A 59 0.38 -2.93 -18.82
C VAL A 59 1.67 -2.18 -19.18
N LYS A 60 2.37 -1.60 -18.19
CA LYS A 60 3.64 -0.91 -18.44
C LYS A 60 4.75 -1.85 -18.89
N ALA A 61 4.86 -3.02 -18.27
CA ALA A 61 5.82 -4.04 -18.67
C ALA A 61 5.54 -4.52 -20.10
N ALA A 62 4.27 -4.70 -20.47
CA ALA A 62 3.88 -5.06 -21.83
C ALA A 62 4.21 -3.94 -22.84
N GLU A 63 3.94 -2.68 -22.50
CA GLU A 63 4.34 -1.51 -23.30
C GLU A 63 5.86 -1.51 -23.55
N MET A 64 6.67 -1.74 -22.51
CA MET A 64 8.13 -1.77 -22.61
C MET A 64 8.63 -2.95 -23.45
N ALA A 65 7.91 -4.08 -23.43
CA ALA A 65 8.19 -5.23 -24.27
C ALA A 65 7.71 -5.06 -25.73
N GLY A 66 7.11 -3.93 -26.10
CA GLY A 66 6.76 -3.61 -27.49
C GLY A 66 5.37 -4.08 -27.94
N PHE A 67 4.53 -4.54 -27.01
CA PHE A 67 3.14 -4.88 -27.29
C PHE A 67 2.34 -3.65 -27.73
N ALA A 68 1.33 -3.86 -28.57
CA ALA A 68 0.39 -2.81 -28.99
C ALA A 68 -0.82 -2.67 -28.06
N GLY A 69 -1.12 -3.68 -27.24
CA GLY A 69 -2.22 -3.68 -26.29
C GLY A 69 -2.11 -4.86 -25.30
N CYS A 70 -2.85 -4.77 -24.19
CA CYS A 70 -2.77 -5.75 -23.10
C CYS A 70 -4.16 -6.18 -22.60
N LEU A 71 -4.41 -7.49 -22.58
CA LEU A 71 -5.60 -8.09 -22.01
C LEU A 71 -5.22 -8.76 -20.68
N ILE A 72 -5.92 -8.43 -19.60
CA ILE A 72 -5.66 -8.96 -18.27
C ILE A 72 -6.86 -9.80 -17.85
N TYR A 73 -6.69 -11.08 -17.53
CA TYR A 73 -7.82 -11.94 -17.16
C TYR A 73 -7.79 -12.40 -15.71
N SER A 74 -8.97 -12.56 -15.14
CA SER A 74 -9.17 -13.06 -13.77
C SER A 74 -9.45 -14.54 -13.76
N GLU A 75 -8.56 -15.31 -13.14
CA GLU A 75 -8.75 -16.75 -12.95
C GLU A 75 -9.80 -17.05 -11.86
N PRO A 76 -10.48 -18.20 -11.94
CA PRO A 76 -11.30 -18.71 -10.84
C PRO A 76 -10.42 -18.96 -9.61
N ALA A 77 -11.01 -18.94 -8.41
CA ALA A 77 -10.26 -19.19 -7.18
C ALA A 77 -9.61 -20.58 -7.15
N HIS A 78 -8.45 -20.70 -6.47
CA HIS A 78 -7.78 -21.96 -6.27
C HIS A 78 -8.68 -22.89 -5.44
N GLY A 79 -9.09 -24.02 -6.04
CA GLY A 79 -10.08 -24.93 -5.44
C GLY A 79 -11.30 -25.20 -6.32
N ALA A 80 -11.47 -24.47 -7.43
CA ALA A 80 -12.43 -24.81 -8.49
C ALA A 80 -12.00 -26.02 -9.35
N SER A 81 -11.16 -26.91 -8.80
CA SER A 81 -10.63 -28.08 -9.48
C SER A 81 -11.31 -29.35 -8.95
N GLY A 82 -12.16 -29.95 -9.78
CA GLY A 82 -12.47 -31.37 -9.65
C GLY A 82 -13.90 -31.74 -10.03
N ASN A 83 -14.09 -31.98 -11.33
CA ASN A 83 -15.35 -32.41 -11.97
C ASN A 83 -16.36 -31.28 -12.14
N GLY A 84 -16.97 -31.19 -13.33
CA GLY A 84 -18.03 -30.24 -13.69
C GLY A 84 -19.32 -30.35 -12.89
N GLY A 85 -19.24 -30.30 -11.56
CA GLY A 85 -20.32 -29.93 -10.68
C GLY A 85 -20.25 -28.44 -10.43
N GLU A 86 -21.11 -27.68 -11.12
CA GLU A 86 -21.54 -26.38 -10.63
C GLU A 86 -22.25 -26.59 -9.29
N ASP A 87 -21.53 -26.60 -8.17
CA ASP A 87 -22.19 -26.42 -6.89
C ASP A 87 -22.54 -24.94 -6.74
N THR A 88 -23.65 -24.57 -7.39
CA THR A 88 -24.29 -23.24 -7.38
C THR A 88 -24.84 -22.86 -5.99
N THR A 89 -24.69 -23.70 -4.97
CA THR A 89 -25.28 -23.50 -3.65
C THR A 89 -24.36 -22.84 -2.63
N GLN A 90 -23.05 -22.76 -2.91
CA GLN A 90 -22.14 -21.90 -2.17
C GLN A 90 -21.80 -20.69 -3.05
N PRO A 91 -21.79 -19.45 -2.53
CA PRO A 91 -21.35 -18.30 -3.32
C PRO A 91 -19.89 -18.55 -3.73
N ALA A 92 -19.69 -19.00 -4.96
CA ALA A 92 -18.39 -19.45 -5.41
C ALA A 92 -17.37 -18.31 -5.26
N PHE A 93 -16.21 -18.64 -4.71
CA PHE A 93 -15.01 -17.81 -4.77
C PHE A 93 -14.70 -17.51 -6.26
N ARG A 94 -15.04 -16.29 -6.71
CA ARG A 94 -14.97 -15.77 -8.09
C ARG A 94 -15.53 -16.71 -9.17
N HIS A 95 -16.74 -16.40 -9.64
CA HIS A 95 -17.36 -17.05 -10.81
C HIS A 95 -16.44 -17.00 -12.06
N GLN A 96 -16.56 -17.94 -12.99
CA GLN A 96 -15.76 -17.95 -14.23
C GLN A 96 -15.99 -16.68 -15.10
N ASP A 97 -17.14 -16.04 -14.92
CA ASP A 97 -17.51 -14.77 -15.56
C ASP A 97 -17.07 -13.53 -14.77
N SER A 98 -16.41 -13.73 -13.62
CA SER A 98 -15.91 -12.63 -12.80
C SER A 98 -14.79 -11.89 -13.52
N VAL A 99 -14.86 -10.56 -13.44
CA VAL A 99 -13.86 -9.67 -13.99
C VAL A 99 -13.42 -8.68 -12.93
N VAL A 100 -12.12 -8.64 -12.67
CA VAL A 100 -11.46 -7.66 -11.79
C VAL A 100 -11.23 -6.37 -12.57
N ARG A 101 -11.73 -5.24 -12.05
CA ARG A 101 -11.41 -3.89 -12.53
C ARG A 101 -10.26 -3.33 -11.71
N GLN A 102 -9.43 -2.49 -12.31
CA GLN A 102 -8.39 -1.75 -11.61
C GLN A 102 -8.05 -0.50 -12.43
N SER A 103 -7.50 0.52 -11.77
CA SER A 103 -6.78 1.58 -12.48
C SER A 103 -5.45 1.03 -12.97
N VAL A 104 -5.05 1.44 -14.18
CA VAL A 104 -3.73 1.11 -14.74
C VAL A 104 -2.76 2.29 -14.60
N SER A 105 -3.01 3.17 -13.63
CA SER A 105 -2.06 4.22 -13.26
C SER A 105 -0.81 3.63 -12.64
N LEU A 106 0.31 4.30 -12.85
CA LEU A 106 1.61 3.90 -12.32
C LEU A 106 1.87 4.63 -11.00
N THR A 107 1.14 4.23 -9.95
CA THR A 107 1.24 4.80 -8.59
C THR A 107 2.68 4.90 -8.12
N ASN A 108 3.50 3.89 -8.41
CA ASN A 108 4.91 3.82 -8.02
C ASN A 108 5.78 4.91 -8.67
N TRP A 109 5.33 5.54 -9.75
CA TRP A 109 6.01 6.66 -10.42
C TRP A 109 5.50 8.00 -9.91
N VAL A 110 4.17 8.14 -9.90
CA VAL A 110 3.44 9.34 -9.50
C VAL A 110 2.12 8.89 -8.88
N VAL A 111 1.88 9.31 -7.65
CA VAL A 111 0.62 9.11 -6.93
C VAL A 111 -0.23 10.40 -7.02
N GLY A 112 -1.55 10.29 -6.91
CA GLY A 112 -2.48 11.42 -7.00
C GLY A 112 -3.01 11.61 -8.41
N ASP A 113 -3.51 12.81 -8.74
CA ASP A 113 -3.89 13.14 -10.12
C ASP A 113 -2.66 13.00 -11.05
N PRO A 114 -2.71 12.09 -12.05
CA PRO A 114 -1.60 11.87 -12.99
C PRO A 114 -1.13 13.12 -13.74
N LEU A 115 -1.95 14.18 -13.76
CA LEU A 115 -1.69 15.42 -14.47
C LEU A 115 -1.20 16.55 -13.56
N THR A 116 -1.17 16.38 -12.23
CA THR A 116 -0.65 17.38 -11.28
C THR A 116 0.36 16.79 -10.29
N PRO A 117 1.45 16.14 -10.75
CA PRO A 117 2.40 15.48 -9.87
C PRO A 117 3.10 16.45 -8.91
N GLY A 118 2.72 16.44 -7.63
CA GLY A 118 3.36 17.22 -6.57
C GLY A 118 2.66 18.56 -6.24
N TRP A 119 1.45 18.81 -6.74
CA TRP A 119 0.65 19.99 -6.36
C TRP A 119 -0.85 19.77 -6.52
N GLU A 120 -1.64 20.40 -5.64
CA GLU A 120 -3.12 20.25 -5.63
C GLU A 120 -3.77 20.51 -7.01
N SER A 121 -4.66 19.61 -7.43
CA SER A 121 -5.42 19.64 -8.67
C SER A 121 -6.56 20.65 -8.62
N THR A 122 -6.21 21.93 -8.55
CA THR A 122 -7.18 23.04 -8.63
C THR A 122 -7.39 23.52 -10.05
N LYS A 123 -8.52 24.20 -10.32
CA LYS A 123 -8.83 24.75 -11.65
C LYS A 123 -7.81 25.76 -12.18
N LYS A 124 -7.03 26.38 -11.29
CA LYS A 124 -6.09 27.47 -11.62
C LYS A 124 -4.66 26.99 -11.82
N LEU A 125 -4.30 25.83 -11.28
CA LEU A 125 -2.96 25.30 -11.38
C LEU A 125 -2.75 24.56 -12.71
N PRO A 126 -1.52 24.59 -13.25
CA PRO A 126 -1.20 23.94 -14.52
C PRO A 126 -1.37 22.42 -14.40
N ARG A 127 -1.54 21.79 -15.56
CA ARG A 127 -1.60 20.33 -15.71
C ARG A 127 -0.62 19.89 -16.77
N VAL A 128 0.01 18.75 -16.54
CA VAL A 128 0.80 18.05 -17.55
C VAL A 128 -0.15 17.57 -18.64
N HIS A 129 0.31 17.60 -19.90
CA HIS A 129 -0.47 17.03 -20.99
C HIS A 129 -0.57 15.50 -20.82
N ARG A 130 -1.75 14.91 -21.02
CA ARG A 130 -1.98 13.46 -20.84
C ARG A 130 -0.95 12.57 -21.56
N ASN A 131 -0.53 12.96 -22.76
CA ASN A 131 0.47 12.20 -23.52
C ASN A 131 1.86 12.25 -22.89
N GLU A 132 2.17 13.29 -22.13
CA GLU A 132 3.44 13.50 -21.41
C GLU A 132 3.40 12.97 -19.97
N ALA A 133 2.20 12.71 -19.42
CA ALA A 133 2.04 12.15 -18.08
C ALA A 133 2.74 10.79 -17.96
N THR A 134 3.70 10.69 -17.05
CA THR A 134 4.50 9.50 -16.80
C THR A 134 3.74 8.43 -16.03
N ALA A 135 2.71 8.81 -15.27
CA ALA A 135 1.86 7.91 -14.51
C ALA A 135 0.86 7.13 -15.39
N LEU A 136 0.73 7.46 -16.68
CA LEU A 136 -0.28 6.87 -17.57
C LEU A 136 0.35 5.94 -18.61
N PRO A 137 -0.19 4.72 -18.80
CA PRO A 137 0.29 3.79 -19.81
C PRO A 137 -0.01 4.31 -21.23
N LYS A 138 0.80 3.86 -22.20
CA LYS A 138 0.76 4.32 -23.59
C LYS A 138 0.18 3.29 -24.56
N ILE A 139 -0.36 2.18 -24.06
CA ILE A 139 -1.08 1.16 -24.83
C ILE A 139 -2.48 0.93 -24.24
N PRO A 140 -3.49 0.59 -25.06
CA PRO A 140 -4.81 0.22 -24.58
C PRO A 140 -4.79 -1.10 -23.81
N SER A 141 -5.64 -1.21 -22.81
CA SER A 141 -5.83 -2.43 -22.04
C SER A 141 -7.30 -2.68 -21.68
N LEU A 142 -7.68 -3.95 -21.53
CA LEU A 142 -9.02 -4.36 -21.10
C LEU A 142 -8.94 -5.54 -20.12
N PRO A 143 -9.77 -5.56 -19.07
CA PRO A 143 -9.91 -6.73 -18.22
C PRO A 143 -10.87 -7.74 -18.82
N LEU A 144 -10.64 -9.03 -18.57
CA LEU A 144 -11.40 -10.16 -19.08
C LEU A 144 -11.78 -11.13 -17.98
N SER A 145 -12.87 -11.85 -18.22
CA SER A 145 -13.21 -13.02 -17.42
C SER A 145 -12.33 -14.22 -17.80
N TRP A 146 -12.23 -15.21 -16.90
CA TRP A 146 -11.66 -16.50 -17.27
C TRP A 146 -12.43 -17.16 -18.41
N PHE A 147 -13.77 -17.05 -18.39
CA PHE A 147 -14.65 -17.59 -19.42
C PHE A 147 -14.28 -17.07 -20.81
N ASP A 148 -13.96 -15.78 -20.96
CA ASP A 148 -13.52 -15.22 -22.24
C ASP A 148 -12.08 -15.61 -22.57
N ALA A 149 -11.17 -15.45 -21.60
CA ALA A 149 -9.75 -15.66 -21.79
C ALA A 149 -9.38 -17.09 -22.20
N ARG A 150 -10.11 -18.10 -21.72
CA ARG A 150 -9.85 -19.51 -22.09
C ARG A 150 -9.96 -19.74 -23.59
N HIS A 151 -10.88 -19.05 -24.29
CA HIS A 151 -11.03 -19.20 -25.73
C HIS A 151 -9.79 -18.67 -26.47
N PHE A 152 -9.21 -17.58 -25.98
CA PHE A 152 -7.95 -17.05 -26.51
C PHE A 152 -6.77 -17.99 -26.30
N LEU A 153 -6.69 -18.63 -25.13
CA LEU A 153 -5.64 -19.60 -24.83
C LEU A 153 -5.73 -20.86 -25.71
N LEU A 154 -6.94 -21.38 -25.95
CA LEU A 154 -7.17 -22.53 -26.85
C LEU A 154 -6.83 -22.19 -28.31
N LEU A 155 -7.04 -20.94 -28.73
CA LEU A 155 -6.76 -20.50 -30.10
C LEU A 155 -5.28 -20.47 -30.48
N ILE A 156 -4.37 -20.42 -29.51
CA ILE A 156 -2.92 -20.42 -29.72
C ILE A 156 -2.28 -21.77 -29.44
N GLU A 157 -3.08 -22.81 -29.20
CA GLU A 157 -2.58 -24.18 -29.11
C GLU A 157 -1.83 -24.56 -30.40
N GLY A 158 -0.65 -25.14 -30.27
CA GLY A 158 0.20 -25.44 -31.42
C GLY A 158 1.14 -24.31 -31.85
N MET A 159 1.03 -23.10 -31.27
CA MET A 159 1.72 -21.90 -31.75
C MET A 159 2.71 -21.34 -30.73
N GLY A 160 3.97 -21.14 -31.16
CA GLY A 160 5.03 -20.69 -30.27
C GLY A 160 5.63 -21.85 -29.47
N GLU A 161 5.99 -21.58 -28.23
CA GLU A 161 6.64 -22.54 -27.33
C GLU A 161 5.67 -23.09 -26.30
N LYS A 162 5.93 -24.32 -25.86
CA LYS A 162 5.10 -25.03 -24.88
C LYS A 162 5.37 -24.51 -23.47
N VAL A 163 4.32 -24.07 -22.78
CA VAL A 163 4.30 -23.61 -21.40
C VAL A 163 3.73 -24.75 -20.53
N LYS A 164 4.48 -25.23 -19.54
CA LYS A 164 4.02 -26.35 -18.70
C LYS A 164 3.00 -25.86 -17.65
N ILE A 165 2.03 -26.73 -17.35
CA ILE A 165 1.15 -26.63 -16.18
C ILE A 165 1.97 -27.11 -14.96
N GLN A 166 1.96 -26.39 -13.84
CA GLN A 166 2.69 -26.83 -12.65
C GLN A 166 1.79 -27.71 -11.78
N ASP A 167 2.12 -29.00 -11.67
CA ASP A 167 1.40 -29.99 -10.85
C ASP A 167 1.93 -30.07 -9.40
N GLY A 168 2.26 -28.91 -8.80
CA GLY A 168 2.52 -28.76 -7.35
C GLY A 168 3.75 -29.47 -6.74
N ILE A 169 4.44 -30.38 -7.44
CA ILE A 169 5.61 -31.10 -6.91
C ILE A 169 6.65 -31.33 -8.02
N GLY A 170 7.55 -30.36 -8.24
CA GLY A 170 8.67 -30.52 -9.18
C GLY A 170 9.18 -29.19 -9.74
N GLU A 171 10.46 -29.20 -10.12
CA GLU A 171 11.32 -28.11 -10.65
C GLU A 171 10.60 -26.84 -11.16
N LYS A 172 11.13 -25.66 -10.76
CA LYS A 172 10.72 -24.34 -11.25
C LYS A 172 10.49 -24.38 -12.77
N VAL A 173 9.26 -24.14 -13.20
CA VAL A 173 8.90 -24.00 -14.62
C VAL A 173 9.17 -22.54 -15.04
N ASP A 174 9.69 -22.30 -16.24
CA ASP A 174 10.16 -20.98 -16.68
C ASP A 174 9.05 -19.97 -17.00
N LEU A 175 7.89 -20.39 -17.51
CA LEU A 175 6.66 -19.58 -17.64
C LEU A 175 5.51 -20.48 -17.18
N GLU A 176 4.65 -19.99 -16.30
CA GLU A 176 3.55 -20.79 -15.74
C GLU A 176 2.28 -20.60 -16.58
N GLY A 177 1.69 -21.71 -17.02
CA GLY A 177 0.35 -21.72 -17.61
C GLY A 177 -0.74 -21.79 -16.53
N PRO A 178 -1.99 -21.39 -16.84
CA PRO A 178 -3.07 -21.42 -15.88
C PRO A 178 -3.39 -22.87 -15.41
N PRO A 179 -3.79 -23.06 -14.14
CA PRO A 179 -3.99 -24.38 -13.54
C PRO A 179 -5.32 -25.07 -13.94
N VAL A 180 -6.25 -24.33 -14.55
CA VAL A 180 -7.59 -24.83 -14.88
C VAL A 180 -7.70 -25.08 -16.38
N ALA A 181 -7.74 -26.34 -16.80
CA ALA A 181 -8.35 -26.75 -18.07
C ALA A 181 -8.67 -28.26 -18.04
N PRO A 182 -9.95 -28.68 -18.12
CA PRO A 182 -10.28 -30.08 -18.37
C PRO A 182 -9.94 -30.52 -19.82
N ASP A 183 -9.54 -29.59 -20.69
CA ASP A 183 -9.48 -29.72 -22.14
C ASP A 183 -8.12 -29.40 -22.79
N ALA A 184 -7.10 -28.98 -22.03
CA ALA A 184 -5.76 -28.70 -22.59
C ALA A 184 -4.65 -29.50 -21.88
N GLU A 185 -3.85 -30.26 -22.64
CA GLU A 185 -2.69 -30.99 -22.12
C GLU A 185 -1.47 -30.08 -21.87
N ALA A 186 -1.47 -28.86 -22.41
CA ALA A 186 -0.46 -27.84 -22.19
C ALA A 186 -0.90 -26.48 -22.73
N TRP A 187 -0.19 -25.44 -22.28
CA TRP A 187 -0.35 -24.07 -22.78
C TRP A 187 0.75 -23.71 -23.75
N TRP A 188 0.51 -22.64 -24.53
CA TRP A 188 1.41 -22.21 -25.58
C TRP A 188 1.59 -20.70 -25.51
N THR A 189 2.79 -20.21 -25.82
CA THR A 189 3.09 -18.77 -25.80
C THR A 189 2.36 -18.00 -26.89
N GLY A 190 1.95 -18.66 -27.98
CA GLY A 190 1.67 -17.98 -29.24
C GLY A 190 2.96 -17.47 -29.91
N ASN A 191 2.83 -16.99 -31.14
CA ASN A 191 3.89 -16.33 -31.89
C ASN A 191 3.28 -15.44 -33.00
N SER A 192 4.08 -15.01 -33.97
CA SER A 192 3.61 -14.19 -35.11
C SER A 192 2.56 -14.87 -36.00
N SER A 193 2.39 -16.19 -35.91
CA SER A 193 1.35 -16.96 -36.61
C SER A 193 0.06 -17.10 -35.80
N SER A 194 0.02 -16.60 -34.56
CA SER A 194 -1.19 -16.56 -33.75
C SER A 194 -2.33 -15.81 -34.43
N PRO A 195 -3.59 -16.12 -34.10
CA PRO A 195 -4.74 -15.34 -34.56
C PRO A 195 -4.59 -13.85 -34.22
N ILE A 196 -5.03 -13.02 -35.16
CA ILE A 196 -5.02 -11.57 -35.00
C ILE A 196 -6.21 -11.15 -34.12
N ILE A 197 -5.91 -10.59 -32.96
CA ILE A 197 -6.90 -10.02 -32.04
C ILE A 197 -7.10 -8.55 -32.38
N HIS A 198 -8.36 -8.11 -32.37
CA HIS A 198 -8.74 -6.71 -32.51
C HIS A 198 -9.17 -6.15 -31.16
N LEU A 199 -8.30 -5.38 -30.51
CA LEU A 199 -8.57 -4.73 -29.24
C LEU A 199 -9.01 -3.29 -29.49
N ILE A 200 -10.25 -2.98 -29.10
CA ILE A 200 -10.80 -1.63 -29.17
C ILE A 200 -11.11 -1.17 -27.75
N ASN A 201 -10.36 -0.19 -27.25
CA ASN A 201 -10.65 0.51 -26.00
C ASN A 201 -11.07 1.94 -26.34
N ARG A 202 -12.31 2.30 -26.01
CA ARG A 202 -12.84 3.67 -26.16
C ARG A 202 -13.24 4.15 -24.79
N GLN A 203 -12.33 4.86 -24.14
CA GLN A 203 -12.62 5.43 -22.84
C GLN A 203 -13.54 6.64 -23.02
N ASP A 204 -14.65 6.63 -22.31
CA ASP A 204 -15.57 7.75 -22.19
C ASP A 204 -15.18 8.51 -20.91
N GLU A 205 -14.17 9.37 -21.02
CA GLU A 205 -13.57 10.08 -19.89
C GLU A 205 -13.98 11.55 -19.89
N GLU A 206 -14.36 12.04 -18.72
CA GLU A 206 -14.40 13.47 -18.45
C GLU A 206 -12.99 13.92 -18.06
N ASP A 207 -12.35 14.74 -18.90
CA ASP A 207 -10.98 15.25 -18.68
C ASP A 207 -10.78 15.91 -17.30
N LYS A 208 -11.86 16.42 -16.69
CA LYS A 208 -11.86 17.05 -15.37
C LYS A 208 -13.11 16.65 -14.60
N MET A 209 -13.03 15.52 -13.92
CA MET A 209 -14.05 15.09 -12.97
C MET A 209 -13.82 15.74 -11.60
N ALA A 210 -14.89 16.19 -10.93
CA ALA A 210 -14.79 16.69 -9.57
C ALA A 210 -14.90 15.52 -8.58
N ILE A 211 -13.99 15.48 -7.62
CA ILE A 211 -13.97 14.51 -6.51
C ILE A 211 -14.30 15.22 -5.19
N TYR A 212 -14.84 14.49 -4.22
CA TYR A 212 -15.36 15.03 -2.97
C TYR A 212 -14.90 14.21 -1.76
N ASN A 213 -13.83 14.69 -1.14
CA ASN A 213 -13.47 14.24 0.20
C ASN A 213 -14.43 14.82 1.25
N VAL A 214 -14.79 14.04 2.27
CA VAL A 214 -15.65 14.46 3.38
C VAL A 214 -14.86 14.50 4.67
N TYR A 215 -15.00 15.60 5.42
CA TYR A 215 -14.20 15.92 6.59
C TYR A 215 -15.09 16.09 7.83
N GLY A 216 -14.82 15.33 8.89
CA GLY A 216 -15.39 15.51 10.21
C GLY A 216 -14.30 15.71 11.26
N ARG A 217 -14.51 16.59 12.24
CA ARG A 217 -13.52 16.80 13.32
C ARG A 217 -14.15 16.89 14.71
N ILE A 218 -13.46 16.32 15.68
CA ILE A 218 -13.71 16.44 17.11
C ILE A 218 -12.51 17.20 17.68
N GLU A 219 -12.73 18.45 18.07
CA GLU A 219 -11.66 19.34 18.53
C GLU A 219 -11.11 18.91 19.91
N GLY A 220 -9.78 18.81 20.00
CA GLY A 220 -9.07 18.49 21.22
C GLY A 220 -9.08 19.62 22.24
N ALA A 221 -9.07 19.27 23.53
CA ALA A 221 -9.14 20.22 24.64
C ALA A 221 -7.79 20.82 25.05
N GLU A 222 -6.68 20.13 24.77
CA GLU A 222 -5.33 20.54 25.18
C GLU A 222 -4.46 20.93 23.98
N GLN A 223 -4.27 20.00 23.04
CA GLN A 223 -3.46 20.18 21.84
C GLN A 223 -4.37 20.27 20.60
N SER A 224 -5.22 21.29 20.50
CA SER A 224 -6.28 21.38 19.49
C SER A 224 -5.78 21.44 18.04
N SER A 225 -4.55 21.88 17.79
CA SER A 225 -3.94 21.83 16.45
C SER A 225 -3.52 20.40 16.07
N LYS A 226 -3.15 19.56 17.04
CA LYS A 226 -2.60 18.22 16.82
C LYS A 226 -3.68 17.21 16.49
N SER A 227 -3.50 16.46 15.41
CA SER A 227 -4.54 15.58 14.88
C SER A 227 -4.18 14.11 14.82
N ILE A 228 -5.09 13.27 15.30
CA ILE A 228 -5.18 11.84 14.95
C ILE A 228 -6.16 11.73 13.79
N ILE A 229 -5.68 11.33 12.62
CA ILE A 229 -6.45 11.27 11.39
C ILE A 229 -6.87 9.83 11.16
N ILE A 230 -8.16 9.59 10.99
CA ILE A 230 -8.74 8.29 10.63
C ILE A 230 -9.26 8.43 9.21
N GLY A 231 -8.76 7.62 8.30
CA GLY A 231 -9.05 7.68 6.87
C GLY A 231 -9.68 6.38 6.35
N ASN A 232 -10.56 6.53 5.38
CA ASN A 232 -11.12 5.43 4.57
C ASN A 232 -11.58 6.03 3.24
N HIS A 233 -11.22 5.42 2.12
CA HIS A 233 -11.83 5.80 0.84
C HIS A 233 -13.26 5.27 0.73
N ARG A 234 -14.03 5.82 -0.21
CA ARG A 234 -15.47 5.57 -0.32
C ARG A 234 -15.91 5.23 -1.73
N ASP A 235 -15.14 5.62 -2.73
CA ASP A 235 -15.39 5.20 -4.10
C ASP A 235 -15.06 3.73 -4.29
N ALA A 236 -15.71 3.09 -5.24
CA ALA A 236 -15.47 1.70 -5.59
C ALA A 236 -15.66 1.54 -7.09
N PHE A 237 -14.95 0.61 -7.72
CA PHE A 237 -15.19 0.29 -9.13
C PHE A 237 -16.61 -0.22 -9.41
N THR A 238 -17.25 -0.90 -8.45
CA THR A 238 -18.63 -1.43 -8.61
C THR A 238 -19.49 -1.28 -7.35
N LEU A 239 -19.68 -2.35 -6.58
CA LEU A 239 -20.50 -2.40 -5.36
C LEU A 239 -19.66 -2.22 -4.11
N GLY A 240 -18.45 -2.79 -4.08
CA GLY A 240 -17.42 -2.51 -3.09
C GLY A 240 -17.79 -2.90 -1.66
N ALA A 241 -18.37 -4.08 -1.46
CA ALA A 241 -18.74 -4.52 -0.12
C ALA A 241 -17.51 -4.83 0.76
N THR A 242 -16.45 -5.38 0.17
CA THR A 242 -15.13 -5.49 0.78
C THR A 242 -14.41 -4.16 0.69
N ASP A 243 -14.06 -3.75 -0.52
CA ASP A 243 -13.24 -2.59 -0.83
C ASP A 243 -14.10 -1.46 -1.42
N PRO A 244 -14.28 -0.33 -0.71
CA PRO A 244 -13.87 -0.04 0.67
C PRO A 244 -14.97 -0.29 1.70
N GLY A 245 -16.13 -0.82 1.31
CA GLY A 245 -17.36 -0.79 2.10
C GLY A 245 -17.23 -1.39 3.50
N SER A 246 -16.37 -2.39 3.68
CA SER A 246 -16.08 -2.98 4.98
C SER A 246 -15.37 -1.99 5.92
N GLY A 247 -14.39 -1.25 5.42
CA GLY A 247 -13.74 -0.15 6.12
C GLY A 247 -14.69 1.03 6.37
N THR A 248 -15.50 1.39 5.36
CA THR A 248 -16.48 2.48 5.50
C THR A 248 -17.49 2.20 6.60
N ALA A 249 -17.94 0.95 6.75
CA ALA A 249 -18.86 0.55 7.81
C ALA A 249 -18.23 0.76 9.21
N VAL A 250 -16.99 0.31 9.41
CA VAL A 250 -16.27 0.48 10.69
C VAL A 250 -15.97 1.96 10.95
N PHE A 251 -15.53 2.70 9.92
CA PHE A 251 -15.26 4.13 9.97
C PHE A 251 -16.48 4.95 10.43
N LEU A 252 -17.64 4.72 9.80
CA LEU A 252 -18.87 5.43 10.14
C LEU A 252 -19.36 5.09 11.56
N GLU A 253 -19.20 3.84 11.99
CA GLU A 253 -19.55 3.45 13.35
C GLU A 253 -18.65 4.12 14.39
N MET A 254 -17.34 4.27 14.11
CA MET A 254 -16.45 5.05 14.97
C MET A 254 -16.87 6.52 15.03
N ALA A 255 -17.13 7.16 13.89
CA ALA A 255 -17.61 8.53 13.88
C ALA A 255 -18.89 8.71 14.71
N ARG A 256 -19.82 7.73 14.65
CA ARG A 256 -21.05 7.71 15.45
C ARG A 256 -20.77 7.55 16.94
N ILE A 257 -19.93 6.60 17.34
CA ILE A 257 -19.58 6.32 18.74
C ILE A 257 -18.88 7.52 19.36
N PHE A 258 -17.84 8.05 18.74
CA PHE A 258 -17.11 9.21 19.25
C PHE A 258 -17.97 10.48 19.26
N GLY A 259 -18.87 10.65 18.29
CA GLY A 259 -19.89 11.69 18.31
C GLY A 259 -20.89 11.55 19.48
N ASP A 260 -21.20 10.32 19.91
CA ASP A 260 -22.01 10.07 21.11
C ASP A 260 -21.25 10.37 22.41
N LEU A 261 -19.98 9.97 22.50
CA LEU A 261 -19.10 10.32 23.62
C LEU A 261 -18.99 11.84 23.78
N LEU A 262 -18.79 12.56 22.66
CA LEU A 262 -18.76 14.03 22.63
C LEU A 262 -20.05 14.65 23.20
N ARG A 263 -21.22 14.11 22.83
CA ARG A 263 -22.52 14.57 23.35
C ARG A 263 -22.71 14.29 24.83
N ARG A 264 -22.07 13.25 25.36
CA ARG A 264 -22.07 12.89 26.79
C ARG A 264 -21.04 13.67 27.62
N GLY A 265 -20.28 14.57 27.00
CA GLY A 265 -19.34 15.46 27.68
C GLY A 265 -17.88 15.03 27.63
N TRP A 266 -17.56 13.90 27.02
CA TRP A 266 -16.16 13.54 26.76
C TRP A 266 -15.54 14.50 25.73
N ARG A 267 -14.25 14.81 25.91
CA ARG A 267 -13.44 15.61 25.00
C ARG A 267 -12.02 15.02 24.97
N PRO A 268 -11.46 14.75 23.79
CA PRO A 268 -10.10 14.24 23.69
C PRO A 268 -9.08 15.33 24.00
N LEU A 269 -7.84 14.95 24.34
CA LEU A 269 -6.75 15.92 24.50
C LEU A 269 -6.28 16.46 23.14
N ARG A 270 -6.29 15.60 22.12
CA ARG A 270 -5.89 15.90 20.74
C ARG A 270 -7.09 15.85 19.81
N THR A 271 -7.05 16.60 18.71
CA THR A 271 -8.12 16.60 17.72
C THR A 271 -8.20 15.25 17.01
N ILE A 272 -9.41 14.73 16.82
CA ILE A 272 -9.65 13.55 15.97
C ILE A 272 -10.28 14.02 14.67
N GLN A 273 -9.73 13.59 13.54
CA GLN A 273 -10.23 13.90 12.21
C GLN A 273 -10.71 12.61 11.54
N PHE A 274 -11.93 12.61 11.03
CA PHE A 274 -12.51 11.53 10.23
C PHE A 274 -12.54 11.98 8.78
N MET A 275 -11.79 11.29 7.93
CA MET A 275 -11.62 11.61 6.52
C MET A 275 -12.18 10.49 5.64
N SER A 276 -13.16 10.83 4.81
CA SER A 276 -13.67 9.90 3.81
C SER A 276 -13.20 10.34 2.43
N TRP A 277 -12.21 9.62 1.90
CA TRP A 277 -11.55 9.91 0.63
C TRP A 277 -12.41 9.50 -0.57
N ASP A 278 -12.15 10.13 -1.71
CA ASP A 278 -12.81 9.87 -2.99
C ASP A 278 -11.75 9.75 -4.08
N ALA A 279 -12.04 9.01 -5.15
CA ALA A 279 -11.11 8.69 -6.22
C ALA A 279 -9.81 8.00 -5.75
N GLU A 280 -9.88 7.15 -4.73
CA GLU A 280 -8.77 6.27 -4.35
C GLU A 280 -8.46 5.28 -5.48
N GLU A 281 -9.51 4.68 -6.04
CA GLU A 281 -9.45 3.68 -7.10
C GLU A 281 -8.85 4.25 -8.41
N TYR A 282 -8.72 5.58 -8.47
CA TYR A 282 -8.14 6.35 -9.56
C TYR A 282 -6.79 6.99 -9.15
N ASN A 283 -5.89 6.17 -8.59
CA ASN A 283 -4.50 6.53 -8.23
C ASN A 283 -4.36 7.31 -6.92
N LEU A 284 -5.15 6.96 -5.90
CA LEU A 284 -5.12 7.57 -4.56
C LEU A 284 -5.37 9.08 -4.60
N ALA A 285 -6.22 9.53 -5.54
CA ALA A 285 -6.30 10.95 -5.88
C ALA A 285 -6.80 11.78 -4.69
N GLY A 286 -7.93 11.42 -4.07
CA GLY A 286 -8.52 12.23 -3.00
C GLY A 286 -7.59 12.49 -1.82
N SER A 287 -6.98 11.44 -1.27
CA SER A 287 -6.05 11.57 -0.14
C SER A 287 -4.77 12.30 -0.53
N THR A 288 -4.22 12.02 -1.71
CA THR A 288 -2.98 12.65 -2.19
C THR A 288 -3.16 14.14 -2.43
N GLU A 289 -4.24 14.55 -3.11
CA GLU A 289 -4.54 15.97 -3.34
C GLU A 289 -4.76 16.73 -2.02
N PHE A 290 -5.34 16.06 -1.02
CA PHE A 290 -5.46 16.61 0.33
C PHE A 290 -4.09 16.79 0.98
N VAL A 291 -3.20 15.79 0.87
CA VAL A 291 -1.85 15.87 1.43
C VAL A 291 -1.06 17.00 0.78
N GLU A 292 -1.03 17.07 -0.56
CA GLU A 292 -0.28 18.08 -1.31
C GLU A 292 -0.71 19.50 -0.96
N LYS A 293 -2.01 19.71 -0.75
CA LYS A 293 -2.56 20.99 -0.28
C LYS A 293 -2.11 21.37 1.13
N ASN A 294 -1.95 20.39 2.02
CA ASN A 294 -1.82 20.60 3.47
C ASN A 294 -0.44 20.19 4.02
N LEU A 295 0.58 20.03 3.17
CA LEU A 295 1.90 19.50 3.56
C LEU A 295 2.50 20.15 4.81
N ASP A 296 2.52 21.48 4.87
CA ASP A 296 3.12 22.18 6.02
C ASP A 296 2.34 21.91 7.32
N ASN A 297 1.00 21.95 7.25
CA ASN A 297 0.16 21.64 8.41
C ASN A 297 0.29 20.18 8.84
N LEU A 298 0.33 19.24 7.89
CA LEU A 298 0.45 17.81 8.21
C LEU A 298 1.80 17.50 8.87
N ARG A 299 2.89 18.06 8.34
CA ARG A 299 4.24 17.92 8.91
C ARG A 299 4.34 18.48 10.33
N ASP A 300 3.64 19.58 10.59
CA ASP A 300 3.68 20.23 11.91
C ASP A 300 2.69 19.61 12.90
N ASP A 301 1.50 19.20 12.47
CA ASP A 301 0.37 18.91 13.36
C ASP A 301 -0.21 17.49 13.25
N ALA A 302 0.04 16.73 12.18
CA ALA A 302 -0.47 15.36 12.07
C ALA A 302 0.38 14.42 12.94
N MET A 303 -0.26 13.85 13.96
CA MET A 303 0.39 12.97 14.91
C MET A 303 0.37 11.51 14.45
N ALA A 304 -0.73 11.08 13.85
CA ALA A 304 -0.90 9.74 13.31
C ALA A 304 -1.96 9.74 12.19
N TYR A 305 -1.79 8.86 11.21
CA TYR A 305 -2.81 8.52 10.22
C TYR A 305 -3.18 7.03 10.37
N ILE A 306 -4.45 6.73 10.59
CA ILE A 306 -4.97 5.36 10.69
C ILE A 306 -5.88 5.10 9.49
N ASN A 307 -5.51 4.14 8.66
CA ASN A 307 -6.20 3.74 7.45
C ASN A 307 -7.14 2.58 7.72
N LEU A 308 -8.31 2.62 7.08
CA LEU A 308 -9.25 1.51 6.96
C LEU A 308 -9.64 1.42 5.49
N ASP A 309 -9.21 0.38 4.81
CA ASP A 309 -9.55 0.14 3.40
C ASP A 309 -10.55 -1.03 3.29
N ALA A 310 -10.19 -2.12 2.61
CA ALA A 310 -10.77 -3.45 2.71
C ALA A 310 -10.52 -4.05 4.12
N ALA A 311 -11.05 -3.37 5.14
CA ALA A 311 -10.72 -3.56 6.55
C ALA A 311 -11.24 -4.89 7.10
N VAL A 312 -12.30 -5.46 6.53
CA VAL A 312 -12.79 -6.79 6.91
C VAL A 312 -13.15 -7.60 5.68
N THR A 313 -12.36 -8.63 5.41
CA THR A 313 -12.56 -9.60 4.34
C THR A 313 -12.46 -11.05 4.84
N GLY A 314 -12.19 -11.24 6.13
CA GLY A 314 -12.09 -12.53 6.79
C GLY A 314 -11.81 -12.38 8.28
N ASN A 315 -10.96 -13.26 8.82
CA ASN A 315 -10.75 -13.39 10.28
C ASN A 315 -9.29 -13.33 10.74
N LYS A 316 -8.31 -13.16 9.84
CA LYS A 316 -6.90 -13.06 10.22
C LYS A 316 -6.54 -11.61 10.44
N PHE A 317 -6.17 -11.22 11.66
CA PHE A 317 -5.76 -9.84 11.93
C PHE A 317 -4.42 -9.54 11.25
N ARG A 318 -4.36 -8.42 10.53
CA ARG A 318 -3.15 -7.86 9.90
C ARG A 318 -2.98 -6.41 10.32
N ALA A 319 -1.74 -6.01 10.56
CA ALA A 319 -1.37 -4.62 10.79
C ALA A 319 -0.12 -4.27 9.99
N MET A 320 -0.16 -3.17 9.25
CA MET A 320 0.96 -2.62 8.51
C MET A 320 1.13 -1.16 8.93
N GLY A 321 2.34 -0.70 9.26
CA GLY A 321 2.49 0.67 9.76
C GLY A 321 3.87 1.03 10.27
N SER A 322 4.00 2.27 10.73
CA SER A 322 5.19 2.73 11.43
C SER A 322 5.41 1.90 12.71
N PRO A 323 6.67 1.56 13.06
CA PRO A 323 6.96 0.73 14.24
C PRO A 323 6.45 1.29 15.58
N VAL A 324 6.19 2.60 15.65
CA VAL A 324 5.65 3.28 16.84
C VAL A 324 4.34 2.68 17.34
N PHE A 325 3.58 2.01 16.47
CA PHE A 325 2.28 1.43 16.83
C PHE A 325 2.37 0.03 17.47
N ARG A 326 3.52 -0.64 17.44
CA ARG A 326 3.65 -2.04 17.91
C ARG A 326 3.11 -2.27 19.32
N LYS A 327 3.59 -1.49 20.29
CA LYS A 327 3.21 -1.64 21.71
C LYS A 327 1.75 -1.28 21.97
N ILE A 328 1.27 -0.17 21.40
CA ILE A 328 -0.13 0.25 21.57
C ILE A 328 -1.08 -0.79 20.96
N LEU A 329 -0.76 -1.33 19.77
CA LEU A 329 -1.56 -2.37 19.13
C LEU A 329 -1.66 -3.62 19.97
N ALA A 330 -0.54 -4.14 20.47
CA ALA A 330 -0.56 -5.29 21.36
C ALA A 330 -1.40 -5.04 22.63
N GLY A 331 -1.30 -3.83 23.18
CA GLY A 331 -2.09 -3.39 24.33
C GLY A 331 -3.60 -3.35 24.06
N VAL A 332 -4.03 -2.77 22.94
CA VAL A 332 -5.47 -2.68 22.60
C VAL A 332 -6.04 -4.05 22.23
N MET A 333 -5.31 -4.86 21.46
CA MET A 333 -5.76 -6.19 21.05
C MET A 333 -5.86 -7.18 22.22
N SER A 334 -5.08 -6.99 23.28
CA SER A 334 -5.20 -7.80 24.51
C SER A 334 -6.53 -7.59 25.27
N ARG A 335 -7.29 -6.55 24.90
CA ARG A 335 -8.57 -6.19 25.53
C ARG A 335 -9.79 -6.56 24.69
N VAL A 336 -9.58 -7.11 23.49
CA VAL A 336 -10.62 -7.50 22.55
C VAL A 336 -10.62 -9.02 22.44
N ASN A 337 -11.76 -9.64 22.74
CA ASN A 337 -11.93 -11.09 22.72
C ASN A 337 -12.64 -11.52 21.44
N ASP A 338 -12.06 -12.50 20.73
CA ASP A 338 -12.73 -13.18 19.62
C ASP A 338 -13.68 -14.26 20.18
N PRO A 339 -15.01 -14.09 20.05
CA PRO A 339 -15.99 -15.02 20.61
C PRO A 339 -15.98 -16.39 19.92
N ASN A 340 -15.45 -16.51 18.69
CA ASN A 340 -15.37 -17.77 17.96
C ASN A 340 -14.18 -18.61 18.42
N LEU A 341 -13.08 -17.96 18.81
CA LEU A 341 -11.84 -18.62 19.23
C LEU A 341 -11.65 -18.61 20.76
N ASN A 342 -12.47 -17.86 21.49
CA ASN A 342 -12.43 -17.69 22.94
C ASN A 342 -11.02 -17.32 23.45
N ALA A 343 -10.38 -16.40 22.73
CA ALA A 343 -9.05 -15.87 23.00
C ALA A 343 -9.04 -14.38 22.62
N THR A 344 -8.08 -13.63 23.15
CA THR A 344 -7.90 -12.24 22.73
C THR A 344 -7.33 -12.18 21.31
N VAL A 345 -7.64 -11.09 20.59
CA VAL A 345 -7.07 -10.85 19.25
C VAL A 345 -5.53 -10.88 19.31
N GLN A 346 -4.95 -10.36 20.39
CA GLN A 346 -3.50 -10.39 20.60
C GLN A 346 -2.94 -11.81 20.74
N GLU A 347 -3.60 -12.69 21.49
CA GLU A 347 -3.14 -14.07 21.65
C GLU A 347 -3.17 -14.82 20.31
N ILE A 348 -4.22 -14.63 19.53
CA ILE A 348 -4.37 -15.24 18.20
C ILE A 348 -3.28 -14.72 17.25
N TRP A 349 -3.11 -13.40 17.20
CA TRP A 349 -2.13 -12.75 16.33
C TRP A 349 -0.69 -13.15 16.70
N ALA A 350 -0.36 -13.18 17.98
CA ALA A 350 0.97 -13.61 18.46
C ALA A 350 1.25 -15.09 18.18
N GLN A 351 0.25 -15.98 18.31
CA GLN A 351 0.39 -17.40 17.97
C GLN A 351 0.69 -17.63 16.49
N GLN A 352 0.25 -16.71 15.62
CA GLN A 352 0.51 -16.73 14.18
C GLN A 352 1.84 -16.04 13.81
N GLY A 353 2.61 -15.56 14.80
CA GLY A 353 3.84 -14.82 14.57
C GLY A 353 3.62 -13.39 14.05
N GLY A 354 2.45 -12.81 14.34
CA GLY A 354 2.09 -11.46 13.90
C GLY A 354 3.03 -10.38 14.45
N ASP A 355 3.36 -9.44 13.59
CA ASP A 355 4.07 -8.19 13.92
C ASP A 355 3.51 -7.07 13.02
N VAL A 356 3.79 -5.82 13.36
CA VAL A 356 3.47 -4.68 12.49
C VAL A 356 4.41 -4.73 11.28
N GLU A 357 3.83 -5.05 10.12
CA GLU A 357 4.52 -5.12 8.84
C GLU A 357 4.77 -3.70 8.27
N ASN A 358 5.64 -3.60 7.26
CA ASN A 358 5.80 -2.34 6.54
C ASN A 358 4.55 -2.04 5.69
N LEU A 359 4.19 -0.77 5.59
CA LEU A 359 3.18 -0.31 4.63
C LEU A 359 3.62 -0.58 3.20
N ASP A 360 2.66 -0.93 2.32
CA ASP A 360 2.90 -1.04 0.89
C ASP A 360 2.60 0.31 0.20
N TRP A 361 2.06 0.31 -1.01
CA TRP A 361 1.79 1.53 -1.79
C TRP A 361 0.41 1.49 -2.44
N GLU A 362 -0.49 0.66 -1.91
CA GLU A 362 -1.76 0.32 -2.53
C GLU A 362 -2.96 1.04 -1.91
N SER A 363 -2.77 1.93 -0.93
CA SER A 363 -3.88 2.67 -0.30
C SER A 363 -3.48 4.07 0.19
N ASP A 364 -4.44 4.82 0.71
CA ASP A 364 -4.37 6.26 1.01
C ASP A 364 -3.25 6.67 1.98
N TYR A 365 -2.76 5.76 2.82
CA TYR A 365 -1.64 6.03 3.73
C TYR A 365 -0.35 6.41 2.99
N LEU A 366 -0.21 6.05 1.70
CA LEU A 366 1.00 6.30 0.91
C LEU A 366 1.38 7.78 0.93
N ALA A 367 0.43 8.68 0.68
CA ALA A 367 0.70 10.11 0.67
C ALA A 367 1.05 10.64 2.08
N PHE A 368 0.41 10.12 3.12
CA PHE A 368 0.68 10.52 4.50
C PHE A 368 2.08 10.10 4.95
N GLN A 369 2.50 8.86 4.70
CA GLN A 369 3.81 8.38 5.11
C GLN A 369 4.92 8.92 4.21
N ASP A 370 4.79 8.74 2.89
CA ASP A 370 5.92 8.90 1.98
C ASP A 370 6.13 10.35 1.52
N ILE A 371 5.11 11.20 1.61
CA ILE A 371 5.16 12.61 1.18
C ILE A 371 5.10 13.56 2.38
N ALA A 372 4.13 13.37 3.28
CA ALA A 372 3.93 14.22 4.45
C ALA A 372 4.80 13.82 5.66
N GLY A 373 5.27 12.58 5.75
CA GLY A 373 6.06 12.09 6.88
C GLY A 373 5.23 11.99 8.16
N THR A 374 4.03 11.43 8.05
CA THR A 374 3.12 11.16 9.17
C THR A 374 3.14 9.66 9.48
N SER A 375 3.36 9.31 10.75
CA SER A 375 3.34 7.91 11.18
C SER A 375 1.97 7.31 10.87
N SER A 376 1.97 6.27 10.05
CA SER A 376 0.76 5.72 9.45
C SER A 376 0.55 4.27 9.85
N LEU A 377 -0.70 3.82 9.92
CA LEU A 377 -1.08 2.46 10.27
C LEU A 377 -2.31 2.03 9.49
N ASP A 378 -2.27 0.86 8.87
CA ASP A 378 -3.40 0.13 8.30
C ASP A 378 -3.70 -1.09 9.17
N ILE A 379 -4.97 -1.30 9.50
CA ILE A 379 -5.43 -2.47 10.27
C ILE A 379 -6.62 -3.14 9.58
N ALA A 380 -6.59 -4.46 9.50
CA ALA A 380 -7.65 -5.24 8.87
C ALA A 380 -7.78 -6.64 9.48
N PHE A 381 -8.97 -7.25 9.30
CA PHE A 381 -9.13 -8.69 9.33
C PHE A 381 -9.21 -9.21 7.90
N VAL A 382 -8.16 -9.88 7.44
CA VAL A 382 -8.02 -10.33 6.06
C VAL A 382 -8.51 -11.78 5.89
N GLY A 383 -9.16 -12.03 4.76
CA GLY A 383 -9.53 -13.36 4.27
C GLY A 383 -8.76 -13.74 3.03
N GLU A 384 -8.86 -15.01 2.65
CA GLU A 384 -8.33 -15.51 1.38
C GLU A 384 -9.39 -15.38 0.28
N ASP A 385 -8.96 -15.17 -0.97
CA ASP A 385 -9.80 -15.24 -2.16
C ASP A 385 -11.03 -14.31 -2.22
N THR A 386 -10.83 -13.04 -1.93
CA THR A 386 -11.88 -12.01 -1.97
C THR A 386 -12.40 -11.72 -3.40
N PRO A 387 -13.68 -11.31 -3.56
CA PRO A 387 -14.24 -10.90 -4.85
C PRO A 387 -13.87 -9.45 -5.24
N THR A 388 -12.93 -8.82 -4.53
CA THR A 388 -12.53 -7.40 -4.67
C THR A 388 -12.40 -6.96 -6.12
N PHE A 389 -12.90 -5.74 -6.39
CA PHE A 389 -13.03 -5.10 -7.70
C PHE A 389 -13.88 -5.80 -8.76
N SER A 390 -14.59 -6.88 -8.40
CA SER A 390 -15.56 -7.53 -9.28
C SER A 390 -16.99 -7.16 -8.94
N ALA A 391 -17.92 -7.46 -9.86
CA ALA A 391 -19.35 -7.28 -9.62
C ALA A 391 -19.92 -8.21 -8.52
N TYR A 392 -19.14 -9.21 -8.08
CA TYR A 392 -19.48 -10.12 -6.99
C TYR A 392 -18.99 -9.61 -5.62
N ASP A 393 -18.34 -8.45 -5.59
CA ASP A 393 -17.98 -7.76 -4.36
C ASP A 393 -19.20 -7.06 -3.76
N ASP A 394 -20.16 -7.87 -3.33
CA ASP A 394 -21.48 -7.41 -2.88
C ASP A 394 -21.78 -7.76 -1.42
N PHE A 395 -22.84 -7.15 -0.89
CA PHE A 395 -23.24 -7.34 0.49
C PHE A 395 -23.62 -8.78 0.81
N ALA A 396 -24.13 -9.55 -0.17
CA ALA A 396 -24.52 -10.94 0.04
C ALA A 396 -23.28 -11.82 0.25
N TRP A 397 -22.19 -11.57 -0.49
CA TRP A 397 -20.90 -12.20 -0.22
C TRP A 397 -20.40 -11.86 1.18
N MET A 398 -20.49 -10.59 1.58
CA MET A 398 -20.05 -10.17 2.91
C MET A 398 -20.83 -10.86 4.03
N GLU A 399 -22.16 -10.90 3.92
CA GLU A 399 -23.05 -11.48 4.93
C GLU A 399 -22.90 -13.00 5.08
N VAL A 400 -22.55 -13.70 3.99
CA VAL A 400 -22.53 -15.18 3.97
C VAL A 400 -21.11 -15.75 4.06
N ILE A 401 -20.11 -15.04 3.55
CA ILE A 401 -18.72 -15.52 3.46
C ILE A 401 -17.75 -14.59 4.18
N GLY A 402 -17.79 -13.29 3.88
CA GLY A 402 -16.77 -12.34 4.36
C GLY A 402 -16.73 -12.21 5.88
N ASP A 403 -17.87 -11.94 6.51
CA ASP A 403 -18.01 -11.86 7.96
C ASP A 403 -19.45 -12.19 8.41
N PRO A 404 -19.83 -13.48 8.45
CA PRO A 404 -21.17 -13.88 8.87
C PRO A 404 -21.51 -13.40 10.28
N GLY A 405 -22.54 -12.55 10.36
CA GLY A 405 -22.96 -11.92 11.62
C GLY A 405 -22.15 -10.69 12.03
N PHE A 406 -21.26 -10.19 11.16
CA PHE A 406 -20.46 -8.97 11.37
C PHE A 406 -19.61 -8.99 12.66
N VAL A 407 -19.09 -10.17 13.00
CA VAL A 407 -18.29 -10.38 14.20
C VAL A 407 -16.96 -9.63 14.07
N TYR A 408 -16.23 -9.83 12.97
CA TYR A 408 -14.91 -9.24 12.75
C TYR A 408 -14.98 -7.72 12.49
N HIS A 409 -16.05 -7.20 11.88
CA HIS A 409 -16.35 -5.76 11.85
C HIS A 409 -16.50 -5.19 13.26
N THR A 410 -17.22 -5.90 14.15
CA THR A 410 -17.40 -5.48 15.54
C THR A 410 -16.07 -5.48 16.30
N LEU A 411 -15.27 -6.55 16.16
CA LEU A 411 -13.96 -6.68 16.77
C LEU A 411 -13.01 -5.58 16.28
N LEU A 412 -12.96 -5.31 14.98
CA LEU A 412 -12.12 -4.25 14.43
C LEU A 412 -12.56 -2.88 14.92
N GLY A 413 -13.88 -2.64 15.01
CA GLY A 413 -14.43 -1.43 15.62
C GLY A 413 -14.00 -1.26 17.09
N GLN A 414 -13.90 -2.34 17.86
CA GLN A 414 -13.39 -2.28 19.23
C GLN A 414 -11.88 -1.98 19.27
N VAL A 415 -11.08 -2.64 18.43
CA VAL A 415 -9.63 -2.39 18.32
C VAL A 415 -9.38 -0.93 17.93
N LEU A 416 -10.04 -0.44 16.87
CA LEU A 416 -9.89 0.93 16.40
C LEU A 416 -10.40 1.94 17.43
N GLY A 417 -11.56 1.70 18.07
CA GLY A 417 -12.08 2.60 19.08
C GLY A 417 -11.14 2.75 20.28
N LEU A 418 -10.57 1.64 20.75
CA LEU A 418 -9.54 1.67 21.80
C LEU A 418 -8.27 2.36 21.33
N LEU A 419 -7.82 2.10 20.10
CA LEU A 419 -6.64 2.74 19.52
C LEU A 419 -6.80 4.27 19.45
N ILE A 420 -7.94 4.75 18.96
CA ILE A 420 -8.25 6.19 18.89
C ILE A 420 -8.23 6.80 20.29
N LEU A 421 -8.85 6.16 21.29
CA LEU A 421 -8.83 6.64 22.67
C LEU A 421 -7.40 6.73 23.23
N GLU A 422 -6.59 5.69 23.06
CA GLU A 422 -5.22 5.66 23.57
C GLU A 422 -4.34 6.75 22.91
N LEU A 423 -4.54 7.04 21.62
CA LEU A 423 -3.82 8.10 20.91
C LEU A 423 -4.32 9.52 21.26
N ALA A 424 -5.62 9.68 21.42
CA ALA A 424 -6.25 10.99 21.60
C ALA A 424 -6.31 11.46 23.07
N ASP A 425 -6.36 10.54 24.04
CA ASP A 425 -6.61 10.86 25.46
C ASP A 425 -5.39 10.67 26.38
N ARG A 426 -4.36 9.93 25.96
CA ARG A 426 -3.19 9.76 26.83
C ARG A 426 -2.38 11.06 26.92
N PRO A 427 -2.01 11.51 28.14
CA PRO A 427 -1.17 12.69 28.29
C PRO A 427 0.16 12.56 27.54
N VAL A 428 0.84 11.43 27.70
CA VAL A 428 2.00 11.05 26.88
C VAL A 428 1.51 10.09 25.79
N MET A 429 1.80 10.42 24.53
CA MET A 429 1.42 9.61 23.39
C MET A 429 2.12 8.24 23.46
N PRO A 430 1.40 7.12 23.31
CA PRO A 430 1.94 5.78 23.54
C PRO A 430 2.72 5.23 22.34
N PHE A 431 3.62 6.05 21.78
CA PHE A 431 4.50 5.64 20.68
C PHE A 431 5.69 4.84 21.20
N ASP A 432 5.99 3.74 20.51
CA ASP A 432 7.15 2.90 20.78
C ASP A 432 8.35 3.35 19.93
N MET A 433 9.06 4.39 20.42
CA MET A 433 10.19 4.96 19.70
C MET A 433 11.37 3.99 19.65
N ASP A 434 11.59 3.22 20.71
CA ASP A 434 12.58 2.15 20.81
C ASP A 434 12.35 1.05 19.75
N ALA A 435 11.10 0.63 19.51
CA ALA A 435 10.79 -0.24 18.38
C ALA A 435 11.14 0.40 17.02
N TYR A 436 10.95 1.71 16.87
CA TYR A 436 11.37 2.41 15.65
C TYR A 436 12.90 2.38 15.51
N GLY A 437 13.63 2.75 16.56
CA GLY A 437 15.10 2.71 16.55
C GLY A 437 15.67 1.32 16.21
N ARG A 438 15.06 0.24 16.73
CA ARG A 438 15.42 -1.13 16.35
C ARG A 438 15.10 -1.45 14.91
N SER A 439 13.90 -1.10 14.42
CA SER A 439 13.50 -1.36 13.04
C SER A 439 14.44 -0.72 12.04
N ILE A 440 14.87 0.53 12.26
CA ILE A 440 15.83 1.20 11.36
C ILE A 440 17.14 0.43 11.26
N ASN A 441 17.69 -0.08 12.36
CA ASN A 441 18.89 -0.93 12.29
C ASN A 441 18.64 -2.24 11.55
N GLY A 442 17.51 -2.90 11.81
CA GLY A 442 17.12 -4.12 11.10
C GLY A 442 17.04 -3.89 9.59
N TRP A 443 16.42 -2.79 9.18
CA TRP A 443 16.31 -2.41 7.77
C TRP A 443 17.64 -2.04 7.12
N ILE A 444 18.56 -1.43 7.87
CA ILE A 444 19.94 -1.17 7.38
C ILE A 444 20.66 -2.50 7.17
N GLU A 445 20.56 -3.44 8.11
CA GLU A 445 21.15 -4.77 7.96
C GLU A 445 20.56 -5.52 6.76
N ASP A 446 19.25 -5.41 6.55
CA ASP A 446 18.59 -6.04 5.40
C ASP A 446 18.97 -5.37 4.08
N LEU A 447 19.14 -4.05 4.05
CA LEU A 447 19.69 -3.34 2.89
C LEU A 447 21.11 -3.82 2.57
N MET A 448 21.97 -4.00 3.59
CA MET A 448 23.32 -4.52 3.39
C MET A 448 23.29 -5.93 2.79
N LYS A 449 22.52 -6.87 3.37
CA LYS A 449 22.35 -8.23 2.83
C LYS A 449 21.79 -8.21 1.40
N TRP A 450 20.78 -7.37 1.15
CA TRP A 450 20.18 -7.23 -0.17
C TRP A 450 21.19 -6.70 -1.20
N SER A 451 21.99 -5.70 -0.84
CA SER A 451 23.01 -5.12 -1.72
C SER A 451 24.09 -6.14 -2.13
N GLU A 452 24.48 -7.01 -1.20
CA GLU A 452 25.38 -8.13 -1.46
C GLU A 452 24.78 -9.11 -2.47
N ASN A 453 23.50 -9.46 -2.31
CA ASN A 453 22.77 -10.34 -3.22
C ASN A 453 22.61 -9.72 -4.63
N LYS A 454 22.61 -8.40 -4.74
CA LYS A 454 22.61 -7.66 -6.02
C LYS A 454 24.03 -7.47 -6.61
N GLY A 455 25.05 -8.05 -5.97
CA GLY A 455 26.42 -8.13 -6.50
C GLY A 455 27.39 -7.08 -5.98
N LEU A 456 27.06 -6.33 -4.92
CA LEU A 456 28.05 -5.48 -4.25
C LEU A 456 29.00 -6.34 -3.38
N PRO A 457 30.33 -6.16 -3.50
CA PRO A 457 31.29 -6.85 -2.64
C PRO A 457 31.14 -6.47 -1.16
N LYS A 458 31.43 -7.41 -0.25
CA LYS A 458 31.43 -7.19 1.21
C LYS A 458 32.59 -6.33 1.72
N ASP A 459 33.64 -6.21 0.92
CA ASP A 459 34.96 -5.82 1.39
C ASP A 459 35.18 -4.30 1.19
N GLY A 460 36.26 -3.73 1.74
CA GLY A 460 36.64 -2.31 1.56
C GLY A 460 36.91 -1.86 0.11
N ASN A 461 36.66 -2.72 -0.87
CA ASN A 461 36.64 -2.44 -2.31
C ASN A 461 35.22 -2.30 -2.88
N SER A 462 34.16 -2.31 -2.05
CA SER A 462 32.80 -2.05 -2.51
C SER A 462 32.72 -0.65 -3.13
N PRO A 463 32.10 -0.50 -4.32
CA PRO A 463 31.92 0.80 -4.93
C PRO A 463 30.95 1.70 -4.14
N VAL A 464 30.19 1.15 -3.18
CA VAL A 464 29.29 1.89 -2.28
C VAL A 464 29.53 1.43 -0.85
N SER A 465 29.87 2.36 0.05
CA SER A 465 29.98 2.06 1.49
C SER A 465 28.66 2.36 2.19
N LEU A 466 28.16 1.40 2.97
CA LEU A 466 26.97 1.55 3.82
C LEU A 466 27.33 1.76 5.30
N ASP A 467 28.63 1.86 5.62
CA ASP A 467 29.10 1.95 7.02
C ASP A 467 28.61 3.23 7.70
N VAL A 468 28.61 4.34 6.97
CA VAL A 468 28.08 5.63 7.48
C VAL A 468 26.60 5.54 7.84
N LEU A 469 25.83 4.69 7.15
CA LEU A 469 24.42 4.47 7.42
C LEU A 469 24.24 3.62 8.68
N LYS A 470 25.07 2.58 8.84
CA LYS A 470 25.12 1.76 10.05
C LYS A 470 25.48 2.57 11.29
N ASP A 471 26.47 3.46 11.18
CA ASP A 471 26.86 4.36 12.28
C ASP A 471 25.72 5.32 12.65
N ALA A 472 25.01 5.86 11.67
CA ALA A 472 23.84 6.70 11.89
C ALA A 472 22.69 5.94 12.57
N GLY A 473 22.40 4.70 12.14
CA GLY A 473 21.41 3.83 12.79
C GLY A 473 21.75 3.55 14.26
N ALA A 474 23.02 3.23 14.56
CA ALA A 474 23.48 3.03 15.93
C ALA A 474 23.42 4.31 16.78
N GLY A 475 23.72 5.47 16.17
CA GLY A 475 23.57 6.78 16.80
C GLY A 475 22.11 7.09 17.13
N LEU A 476 21.20 6.79 16.21
CA LEU A 476 19.77 6.95 16.40
C LEU A 476 19.23 6.11 17.55
N SER A 477 19.60 4.82 17.65
CA SER A 477 19.13 3.99 18.77
C SER A 477 19.56 4.55 20.13
N LYS A 478 20.80 5.04 20.25
CA LYS A 478 21.26 5.69 21.48
C LYS A 478 20.47 6.98 21.79
N ALA A 479 20.12 7.73 20.75
CA ALA A 479 19.32 8.95 20.91
C ALA A 479 17.90 8.63 21.40
N VAL A 480 17.28 7.57 20.88
CA VAL A 480 15.97 7.07 21.32
C VAL A 480 16.03 6.56 22.76
N GLU A 481 17.04 5.75 23.12
CA GLU A 481 17.24 5.27 24.49
C GLU A 481 17.39 6.42 25.50
N HIS A 482 18.02 7.53 25.10
CA HIS A 482 18.10 8.72 25.95
C HIS A 482 16.75 9.43 26.05
N PHE A 483 16.07 9.59 24.93
CA PHE A 483 14.80 10.29 24.81
C PHE A 483 13.72 9.66 25.70
N GLU A 484 13.57 8.34 25.69
CA GLU A 484 12.53 7.62 26.45
C GLU A 484 12.68 7.73 27.98
N LYS A 485 13.87 8.07 28.49
CA LYS A 485 14.07 8.29 29.94
C LYS A 485 13.21 9.44 30.46
N TRP A 486 12.91 10.42 29.62
CA TRP A 486 12.10 11.57 30.01
C TRP A 486 10.70 11.16 30.46
N GLU A 487 10.07 10.19 29.80
CA GLU A 487 8.75 9.72 30.19
C GLU A 487 8.77 9.12 31.60
N GLN A 488 9.81 8.35 31.94
CA GLN A 488 9.95 7.74 33.27
C GLN A 488 10.12 8.79 34.38
N GLU A 489 10.89 9.85 34.11
CA GLU A 489 11.07 10.99 35.00
C GLU A 489 9.78 11.79 35.19
N TRP A 490 9.06 12.03 34.09
CA TRP A 490 7.75 12.69 34.10
C TRP A 490 6.75 11.87 34.94
N GLN A 491 6.62 10.56 34.68
CA GLN A 491 5.72 9.68 35.44
C GLN A 491 6.05 9.69 36.93
N SER A 492 7.33 9.60 37.29
CA SER A 492 7.79 9.65 38.69
C SER A 492 7.41 10.98 39.37
N THR A 493 7.53 12.08 38.63
CA THR A 493 7.18 13.43 39.12
C THR A 493 5.68 13.56 39.35
N ILE A 494 4.85 13.09 38.42
CA ILE A 494 3.39 13.12 38.54
C ILE A 494 2.92 12.27 39.72
N VAL A 495 3.47 11.06 39.90
CA VAL A 495 3.13 10.19 41.04
C VAL A 495 3.52 10.85 42.36
N ALA A 496 4.73 11.42 42.45
CA ALA A 496 5.18 12.15 43.64
C ALA A 496 4.30 13.38 43.95
N ALA A 497 3.77 14.02 42.91
CA ALA A 497 2.84 15.15 43.01
C ALA A 497 1.37 14.74 43.19
N SER A 498 1.08 13.46 43.49
CA SER A 498 -0.29 12.94 43.66
C SER A 498 -1.20 13.19 42.44
N GLY A 499 -0.64 13.11 41.23
CA GLY A 499 -1.35 13.29 39.97
C GLY A 499 -1.43 14.74 39.48
N TRP A 500 -0.87 15.71 40.20
CA TRP A 500 -0.85 17.10 39.77
C TRP A 500 0.28 17.38 38.77
N GLU A 501 -0.05 18.00 37.64
CA GLU A 501 0.89 18.46 36.63
C GLU A 501 0.97 20.00 36.64
N SER A 502 2.19 20.54 36.74
CA SER A 502 2.40 21.99 36.61
C SER A 502 2.35 22.42 35.15
N ASN A 503 1.97 23.67 34.86
CA ASN A 503 1.91 24.20 33.49
C ASN A 503 3.25 24.04 32.72
N GLY A 504 4.38 24.20 33.40
CA GLY A 504 5.70 24.01 32.79
C GLY A 504 5.98 22.56 32.42
N LEU A 505 5.56 21.62 33.28
CA LEU A 505 5.70 20.19 33.02
C LEU A 505 4.75 19.73 31.91
N GLY A 506 3.52 20.27 31.85
CA GLY A 506 2.57 20.03 30.76
C GLY A 506 3.11 20.55 29.42
N SER A 507 3.72 21.75 29.38
CA SER A 507 4.37 22.27 28.17
C SER A 507 5.54 21.38 27.71
N ALA A 508 6.31 20.83 28.67
CA ALA A 508 7.38 19.88 28.37
C ALA A 508 6.84 18.55 27.82
N ARG A 509 5.71 18.06 28.36
CA ARG A 509 4.99 16.87 27.85
C ARG A 509 4.48 17.06 26.44
N ASP A 510 3.84 18.19 26.16
CA ASP A 510 3.38 18.50 24.80
C ASP A 510 4.55 18.54 23.83
N SER A 511 5.67 19.15 24.23
CA SER A 511 6.88 19.14 23.43
C SER A 511 7.46 17.74 23.23
N TYR A 512 7.39 16.86 24.23
CA TYR A 512 7.82 15.46 24.11
C TYR A 512 6.96 14.70 23.10
N ASN A 513 5.62 14.84 23.17
CA ASN A 513 4.69 14.25 22.20
C ASN A 513 4.95 14.74 20.78
N ASN A 514 5.13 16.06 20.61
CA ASN A 514 5.40 16.65 19.31
C ASN A 514 6.69 16.08 18.71
N ARG A 515 7.76 15.89 19.51
CA ARG A 515 9.02 15.32 19.03
C ARG A 515 8.89 13.86 18.58
N MET A 516 8.06 13.06 19.27
CA MET A 516 7.77 11.68 18.83
C MET A 516 7.07 11.66 17.48
N ALA A 517 6.03 12.46 17.30
CA ALA A 517 5.31 12.50 16.03
C ALA A 517 6.12 13.12 14.89
N HIS A 518 6.88 14.19 15.17
CA HIS A 518 7.75 14.83 14.18
C HIS A 518 8.90 13.94 13.74
N PHE A 519 9.25 12.89 14.48
CA PHE A 519 10.34 12.00 14.12
C PHE A 519 10.20 11.46 12.69
N GLU A 520 9.00 11.02 12.30
CA GLU A 520 8.69 10.57 10.94
C GLU A 520 8.91 11.68 9.90
N THR A 521 8.44 12.89 10.19
CA THR A 521 8.66 14.07 9.34
C THR A 521 10.15 14.42 9.20
N LYS A 522 10.97 14.14 10.22
CA LYS A 522 12.43 14.36 10.18
C LYS A 522 13.17 13.34 9.33
N LEU A 523 12.51 12.29 8.87
CA LEU A 523 13.03 11.32 7.90
C LEU A 523 12.74 11.73 6.44
N LEU A 524 12.20 12.92 6.20
CA LEU A 524 11.95 13.42 4.85
C LEU A 524 13.18 14.12 4.26
N ASP A 525 13.46 13.86 2.99
CA ASP A 525 14.38 14.63 2.17
C ASP A 525 13.68 15.85 1.55
N LEU A 526 13.64 16.95 2.31
CA LEU A 526 12.98 18.20 1.92
C LEU A 526 13.89 19.17 1.14
N GLU A 527 15.11 18.77 0.78
CA GLU A 527 15.96 19.60 -0.07
C GLU A 527 15.31 19.83 -1.45
N GLN A 528 15.69 20.89 -2.15
CA GLN A 528 15.20 21.15 -3.50
C GLN A 528 15.59 19.99 -4.44
N GLY A 529 14.60 19.33 -5.03
CA GLY A 529 14.80 18.12 -5.83
C GLY A 529 15.13 16.86 -5.02
N GLY A 530 14.98 16.92 -3.69
CA GLY A 530 15.13 15.78 -2.79
C GLY A 530 13.99 14.77 -2.89
N GLY A 531 14.20 13.61 -2.27
CA GLY A 531 13.34 12.42 -2.35
C GLY A 531 13.95 11.35 -3.24
N ILE A 532 13.12 10.41 -3.71
CA ILE A 532 13.60 9.36 -4.60
C ILE A 532 14.00 9.96 -5.97
N PRO A 533 15.20 9.66 -6.50
CA PRO A 533 15.63 10.14 -7.82
C PRO A 533 14.62 9.82 -8.92
N ASN A 534 14.26 10.82 -9.73
CA ASN A 534 13.22 10.76 -10.78
C ASN A 534 11.79 10.52 -10.29
N ARG A 535 11.57 10.41 -8.98
CA ARG A 535 10.26 10.22 -8.34
C ARG A 535 10.14 11.08 -7.08
N THR A 536 10.48 12.36 -7.24
CA THR A 536 10.72 13.30 -6.14
C THR A 536 9.46 13.68 -5.35
N GLN A 537 8.29 13.15 -5.69
CA GLN A 537 7.08 13.28 -4.88
C GLN A 537 7.23 12.49 -3.57
N PHE A 538 7.85 11.31 -3.62
CA PHE A 538 8.18 10.50 -2.44
C PHE A 538 9.41 11.06 -1.75
N LYS A 539 9.22 11.60 -0.55
CA LYS A 539 10.22 12.33 0.24
C LYS A 539 10.84 11.49 1.34
N HIS A 540 10.15 10.45 1.82
CA HIS A 540 10.64 9.64 2.93
C HIS A 540 11.93 8.89 2.55
N VAL A 541 12.97 8.96 3.38
CA VAL A 541 14.27 8.32 3.05
C VAL A 541 14.30 6.83 3.34
N VAL A 542 13.39 6.35 4.20
CA VAL A 542 13.30 4.94 4.60
C VAL A 542 12.22 4.20 3.81
N PHE A 543 11.11 4.89 3.51
CA PHE A 543 9.89 4.32 2.92
C PHE A 543 9.64 4.97 1.56
N GLY A 544 8.83 4.31 0.74
CA GLY A 544 8.63 4.69 -0.65
C GLY A 544 8.37 3.47 -1.52
N PRO A 545 7.51 3.60 -2.55
CA PRO A 545 7.23 2.49 -3.45
C PRO A 545 8.51 2.10 -4.19
N PRO A 546 8.77 0.80 -4.42
CA PRO A 546 9.80 0.39 -5.37
C PRO A 546 9.37 0.78 -6.78
N LEU A 547 10.34 1.01 -7.67
CA LEU A 547 10.00 1.21 -9.08
C LEU A 547 9.32 -0.04 -9.67
N TRP A 548 9.80 -1.23 -9.30
CA TRP A 548 9.21 -2.51 -9.69
C TRP A 548 9.14 -3.45 -8.48
N PRO A 549 8.01 -4.12 -8.19
CA PRO A 549 7.88 -5.00 -7.04
C PRO A 549 8.80 -6.22 -7.07
N GLU A 550 9.14 -6.73 -8.25
CA GLU A 550 10.14 -7.80 -8.43
C GLU A 550 11.57 -7.40 -8.03
N ASP A 551 11.86 -6.09 -7.98
CA ASP A 551 13.13 -5.55 -7.51
C ASP A 551 13.10 -5.19 -6.02
N ARG A 552 12.03 -5.57 -5.29
CA ARG A 552 11.75 -5.14 -3.91
C ARG A 552 13.01 -5.11 -3.06
N CYS A 553 13.40 -3.89 -2.75
CA CYS A 553 14.35 -3.59 -1.70
C CYS A 553 13.60 -3.59 -0.37
N PRO A 554 14.21 -4.04 0.74
CA PRO A 554 13.53 -4.04 2.03
C PRO A 554 13.05 -2.64 2.44
N ASN A 555 13.94 -1.63 2.37
CA ASN A 555 13.69 -0.21 2.67
C ASN A 555 14.78 0.65 2.00
N PHE A 556 14.70 1.98 2.15
CA PHE A 556 15.64 2.97 1.59
C PHE A 556 15.62 3.05 0.06
N PRO A 557 14.45 3.28 -0.55
CA PRO A 557 14.23 3.09 -1.98
C PRO A 557 15.16 3.93 -2.86
N ALA A 558 15.51 5.15 -2.44
CA ALA A 558 16.47 5.99 -3.17
C ALA A 558 17.86 5.34 -3.29
N ILE A 559 18.34 4.68 -2.23
CA ILE A 559 19.63 3.96 -2.26
C ILE A 559 19.49 2.75 -3.18
N CYS A 560 18.41 1.99 -3.06
CA CYS A 560 18.18 0.78 -3.84
C CYS A 560 18.10 1.07 -5.34
N ASP A 561 17.38 2.12 -5.74
CA ASP A 561 17.25 2.53 -7.14
C ASP A 561 18.62 2.89 -7.74
N THR A 562 19.48 3.59 -6.99
CA THR A 562 20.83 3.94 -7.46
C THR A 562 21.74 2.72 -7.59
N ILE A 563 21.58 1.73 -6.70
CA ILE A 563 22.30 0.45 -6.77
C ILE A 563 21.85 -0.37 -7.98
N LEU A 564 20.54 -0.49 -8.21
CA LEU A 564 19.98 -1.20 -9.38
C LEU A 564 20.41 -0.54 -10.69
N ALA A 565 20.46 0.80 -10.72
CA ALA A 565 20.96 1.58 -11.85
C ALA A 565 22.49 1.49 -12.04
N ARG A 566 23.22 0.93 -11.07
CA ARG A 566 24.70 0.90 -11.02
C ARG A 566 25.35 2.29 -11.08
N ASP A 567 24.65 3.32 -10.61
CA ASP A 567 25.20 4.67 -10.47
C ASP A 567 25.88 4.82 -9.11
N TRP A 568 27.12 4.34 -9.02
CA TRP A 568 27.87 4.29 -7.77
C TRP A 568 28.16 5.68 -7.17
N ALA A 569 28.32 6.70 -8.03
CA ALA A 569 28.58 8.06 -7.57
C ALA A 569 27.34 8.64 -6.90
N LEU A 570 26.16 8.48 -7.53
CA LEU A 570 24.90 8.90 -6.94
C LEU A 570 24.54 8.04 -5.72
N ALA A 571 24.84 6.73 -5.74
CA ALA A 571 24.60 5.85 -4.61
C ALA A 571 25.34 6.31 -3.35
N ASN A 572 26.66 6.55 -3.41
CA ASN A 572 27.41 7.05 -2.25
C ASN A 572 26.87 8.40 -1.75
N LYS A 573 26.57 9.34 -2.66
CA LYS A 573 25.99 10.64 -2.29
C LYS A 573 24.63 10.47 -1.59
N THR A 574 23.82 9.52 -2.05
CA THR A 574 22.51 9.22 -1.48
C THR A 574 22.65 8.58 -0.11
N VAL A 575 23.55 7.60 0.04
CA VAL A 575 23.86 6.98 1.33
C VAL A 575 24.33 8.02 2.35
N ASP A 576 25.26 8.90 1.99
CA ASP A 576 25.72 9.98 2.88
C ASP A 576 24.59 10.94 3.26
N LYS A 577 23.66 11.18 2.35
CA LYS A 577 22.52 12.07 2.58
C LYS A 577 21.50 11.46 3.54
N VAL A 578 21.09 10.22 3.30
CA VAL A 578 20.25 9.44 4.23
C VAL A 578 20.94 9.34 5.59
N ALA A 579 22.25 9.07 5.56
CA ALA A 579 23.25 9.28 6.59
C ALA A 579 22.96 10.45 7.54
N ARG A 580 23.02 11.64 6.95
CA ARG A 580 22.81 12.92 7.64
C ARG A 580 21.38 13.08 8.13
N ILE A 581 20.38 12.72 7.33
CA ILE A 581 18.97 12.85 7.70
C ILE A 581 18.64 12.00 8.94
N LEU A 582 19.14 10.76 9.02
CA LEU A 582 18.98 9.92 10.23
C LEU A 582 19.64 10.54 11.46
N ASN A 583 20.86 11.07 11.32
CA ASN A 583 21.54 11.75 12.42
C ASN A 583 20.82 13.03 12.86
N ASP A 584 20.25 13.79 11.93
CA ASP A 584 19.48 15.00 12.22
C ASP A 584 18.16 14.67 12.92
N ALA A 585 17.46 13.62 12.47
CA ALA A 585 16.28 13.08 13.14
C ALA A 585 16.62 12.63 14.58
N ALA A 586 17.71 11.90 14.77
CA ALA A 586 18.20 11.47 16.08
C ALA A 586 18.47 12.65 17.04
N ARG A 587 19.13 13.70 16.54
CA ARG A 587 19.39 14.92 17.32
C ARG A 587 18.11 15.64 17.71
N SER A 588 17.15 15.73 16.78
CA SER A 588 15.90 16.45 17.00
C SER A 588 15.03 15.88 18.12
N LEU A 589 15.18 14.59 18.45
CA LEU A 589 14.51 13.98 19.60
C LEU A 589 14.97 14.59 20.94
N ASN A 590 16.27 14.91 21.05
CA ASN A 590 16.90 15.29 22.32
C ASN A 590 17.20 16.80 22.43
N GLU A 591 17.12 17.56 21.34
CA GLU A 591 17.29 19.00 21.37
C GLU A 591 16.05 19.70 21.96
N TRP A 592 16.14 20.07 23.24
CA TRP A 592 15.19 20.97 23.88
C TRP A 592 15.40 22.38 23.32
N LYS A 593 14.52 22.84 22.42
CA LYS A 593 14.47 24.28 22.14
C LYS A 593 14.07 24.99 23.43
N ALA A 594 14.99 25.80 23.94
CA ALA A 594 14.85 26.62 25.15
C ALA A 594 13.74 27.66 25.02
#